data_AF-A0A2P5AB42-F1
#
_entry.id   AF-A0A2P5AB42-F1
#
_cell.length_a   1.000
_cell.length_b   1.000
_cell.length_c   1.000
_cell.angle_alpha   90.00
_cell.angle_beta   90.00
_cell.angle_gamma   90.00
#
_symmetry.space_group_name_H-M   'P 1'
#
loop_
_entity.id
_entity.type
_entity.pdbx_description
1 polymer ?
#
loop_
_entity_poly.entity_id
_entity_poly.type
_entity_poly.pdbx_seq_one_letter_code
_entity_poly.pdbx_strand_id
1 'polypeptide(L)'
;MDSNPPQWGPCPFRFENIWLEHKSFHKDFNSWWNGTSASEWEGHKFLWKLKNIKEKLKARNVEVFEDVRIAKNSLHRRIEVLDAFEGFVS
;
A
#
# COMPACT_ATOMS: atom_id res chain seq x y z
N MET A 1 18.17 -25.16 -12.94
CA MET A 1 17.88 -23.75 -12.63
C MET A 1 16.71 -23.76 -11.68
N ASP A 2 16.99 -23.78 -10.39
CA ASP A 2 15.95 -23.84 -9.36
C ASP A 2 15.11 -22.56 -9.43
N SER A 3 13.86 -22.69 -9.87
CA SER A 3 12.90 -21.59 -10.02
C SER A 3 12.29 -21.16 -8.68
N ASN A 4 13.01 -21.36 -7.57
CA ASN A 4 12.52 -20.97 -6.26
C ASN A 4 12.78 -19.48 -6.06
N PRO A 5 11.75 -18.65 -5.80
CA PRO A 5 11.94 -17.24 -5.54
C PRO A 5 12.85 -17.09 -4.30
N PRO A 6 13.85 -16.20 -4.33
CA PRO A 6 14.78 -16.08 -3.21
C PRO A 6 14.03 -15.64 -1.94
N GLN A 7 14.29 -16.30 -0.81
CA GLN A 7 13.73 -15.92 0.49
C GLN A 7 14.44 -14.67 1.02
N TRP A 8 14.02 -13.49 0.58
CA TRP A 8 14.56 -12.18 1.00
C TRP A 8 14.15 -11.75 2.42
N GLY A 9 13.69 -12.67 3.27
CA GLY A 9 13.13 -12.32 4.58
C GLY A 9 11.81 -11.54 4.50
N PRO A 10 11.32 -10.97 5.62
CA PRO A 10 10.07 -10.22 5.63
C PRO A 10 10.16 -8.98 4.74
N CYS A 11 9.31 -8.92 3.72
CA CYS A 11 9.23 -7.78 2.81
C CYS A 11 8.84 -6.50 3.59
N PRO A 12 9.66 -5.44 3.60
CA PRO A 12 9.46 -4.28 4.48
C PRO A 12 8.15 -3.52 4.20
N PHE A 13 7.64 -3.60 2.97
CA PHE A 13 6.30 -3.18 2.56
C PHE A 13 5.94 -3.79 1.20
N ARG A 14 4.65 -3.99 0.93
CA ARG A 14 4.14 -4.30 -0.41
C ARG A 14 3.80 -2.99 -1.13
N PHE A 15 4.09 -2.95 -2.41
CA PHE A 15 3.87 -1.79 -3.27
C PHE A 15 2.88 -2.20 -4.36
N GLU A 16 1.73 -1.53 -4.42
CA GLU A 16 0.68 -1.86 -5.40
C GLU A 16 0.91 -1.10 -6.71
N ASN A 17 0.77 -1.78 -7.85
CA ASN A 17 1.02 -1.19 -9.17
C ASN A 17 0.14 0.03 -9.46
N ILE A 18 -1.08 0.07 -8.92
CA ILE A 18 -2.04 1.17 -9.10
C ILE A 18 -1.45 2.50 -8.61
N TRP A 19 -0.53 2.46 -7.64
CA TRP A 19 0.15 3.67 -7.18
C TRP A 19 1.03 4.31 -8.27
N LEU A 20 1.64 3.51 -9.16
CA LEU A 20 2.43 4.00 -10.30
C LEU A 20 1.57 4.64 -11.38
N GLU A 21 0.32 4.20 -11.51
CA GLU A 21 -0.61 4.69 -12.51
C GLU A 21 -1.15 6.09 -12.16
N HIS A 22 -1.04 6.52 -10.89
CA HIS A 22 -1.47 7.85 -10.48
C HIS A 22 -0.53 8.93 -11.01
N LYS A 23 -1.06 9.86 -11.82
CA LYS A 23 -0.29 10.89 -12.56
C LYS A 23 0.68 11.72 -11.71
N SER A 24 0.37 11.96 -10.43
CA SER A 24 1.26 12.71 -9.54
C SER A 24 2.26 11.87 -8.75
N PHE A 25 2.18 10.52 -8.80
CA PHE A 25 2.98 9.64 -7.95
C PHE A 25 4.48 9.89 -8.08
N HIS A 26 4.99 9.97 -9.31
CA HIS A 26 6.42 10.19 -9.55
C HIS A 26 6.91 11.55 -8.98
N LYS A 27 6.07 12.59 -9.09
CA LYS A 27 6.38 13.92 -8.54
C LYS A 27 6.38 13.91 -7.00
N ASP A 28 5.37 13.28 -6.42
CA ASP A 28 5.20 13.18 -4.96
C ASP A 28 6.33 12.35 -4.33
N PHE A 29 6.66 11.20 -4.93
CA PHE A 29 7.75 10.34 -4.49
C PHE A 29 9.11 11.05 -4.50
N ASN A 30 9.40 11.77 -5.59
CA ASN A 30 10.66 12.52 -5.72
C ASN A 30 10.77 13.63 -4.66
N SER A 31 9.65 14.30 -4.35
CA SER A 31 9.59 15.28 -3.26
C SER A 31 9.88 14.64 -1.88
N TRP A 32 9.26 13.49 -1.58
CA TRP A 32 9.49 12.80 -0.30
C TRP A 32 10.92 12.28 -0.15
N TRP A 33 11.48 11.72 -1.23
CA TRP A 33 12.83 11.17 -1.25
C TRP A 33 13.92 12.20 -0.98
N ASN A 34 13.75 13.40 -1.57
CA ASN A 34 14.72 14.49 -1.50
C ASN A 34 14.49 15.42 -0.31
N GLY A 35 13.28 15.50 0.24
CA GLY A 35 12.95 16.35 1.39
C GLY A 35 13.54 15.89 2.73
N THR A 36 14.40 14.87 2.71
CA THR A 36 14.87 14.16 3.90
C THR A 36 16.39 14.28 4.03
N SER A 37 16.87 15.23 4.83
CA SER A 37 18.29 15.37 5.22
C SER A 37 18.45 15.00 6.70
N ALA A 38 19.12 13.87 6.97
CA ALA A 38 19.50 13.47 8.33
C ALA A 38 21.03 13.52 8.47
N SER A 39 21.56 13.85 9.65
CA SER A 39 22.99 14.02 9.92
C SER A 39 23.71 12.74 10.37
N GLU A 40 23.10 11.57 10.20
CA GLU A 40 23.60 10.29 10.70
C GLU A 40 24.37 9.49 9.62
N TRP A 41 24.84 8.28 9.96
CA TRP A 41 25.52 7.40 9.01
C TRP A 41 24.59 6.96 7.86
N GLU A 42 25.17 6.69 6.68
CA GLU A 42 24.43 6.52 5.42
C GLU A 42 23.36 5.42 5.44
N GLY A 43 23.59 4.30 6.13
CA GLY A 43 22.58 3.25 6.22
C GLY A 43 21.40 3.61 7.14
N HIS A 44 21.60 4.40 8.20
CA HIS A 44 20.48 4.89 9.01
C HIS A 44 19.70 5.97 8.27
N LYS A 45 20.38 6.85 7.53
CA LYS A 45 19.72 7.78 6.59
C LYS A 45 18.83 7.01 5.60
N PHE A 46 19.34 5.93 5.01
CA PHE A 46 18.59 5.10 4.07
C PHE A 46 17.37 4.43 4.74
N LEU A 47 17.56 3.77 5.88
CA LEU A 47 16.47 3.14 6.64
C LEU A 47 15.39 4.15 7.04
N TRP A 48 15.79 5.35 7.47
CA TRP A 48 14.85 6.41 7.85
C TRP A 48 14.08 6.95 6.64
N LYS A 49 14.74 7.14 5.49
CA LYS A 49 14.06 7.48 4.23
C LYS A 49 13.01 6.44 3.84
N LEU A 50 13.34 5.15 3.93
CA LEU A 50 12.38 4.08 3.66
C LEU A 50 11.18 4.10 4.62
N LYS A 51 11.42 4.32 5.92
CA LYS A 51 10.34 4.47 6.91
C LYS A 51 9.45 5.67 6.58
N ASN A 52 10.03 6.82 6.23
CA ASN A 52 9.28 8.03 5.87
C ASN A 52 8.40 7.79 4.62
N ILE A 53 8.98 7.22 3.56
CA ILE A 53 8.22 6.87 2.35
C ILE A 53 7.08 5.93 2.68
N LYS A 54 7.31 4.89 3.50
CA LYS A 54 6.26 3.95 3.91
C LYS A 54 5.07 4.66 4.56
N GLU A 55 5.31 5.62 5.45
CA GLU A 55 4.24 6.38 6.10
C GLU A 55 3.55 7.35 5.13
N LYS A 56 4.28 8.01 4.22
CA LYS A 56 3.69 8.84 3.15
C LYS A 56 2.80 8.04 2.21
N LEU A 57 3.24 6.84 1.83
CA LEU A 57 2.45 5.92 1.01
C LEU A 57 1.16 5.50 1.73
N LYS A 58 1.21 5.15 3.01
CA LYS A 58 0.02 4.83 3.80
C LYS A 58 -0.98 6.00 3.84
N ALA A 59 -0.51 7.21 4.14
CA ALA A 59 -1.36 8.38 4.23
C ALA A 59 -2.06 8.69 2.89
N ARG A 60 -1.29 8.68 1.79
CA ARG A 60 -1.83 8.89 0.44
C ARG A 60 -2.74 7.77 -0.01
N ASN A 61 -2.51 6.53 0.43
CA ASN A 61 -3.41 5.42 0.12
C ASN A 61 -4.80 5.62 0.73
N VAL A 62 -4.88 6.26 1.90
CA VAL A 62 -6.16 6.67 2.50
C VAL A 62 -6.81 7.80 1.71
N GLU A 63 -6.03 8.80 1.30
CA GLU A 63 -6.54 9.98 0.57
C GLU A 63 -7.01 9.68 -0.87
N VAL A 64 -6.26 8.86 -1.61
CA VAL A 64 -6.53 8.57 -3.03
C VAL A 64 -7.54 7.45 -3.21
N PHE A 65 -7.54 6.45 -2.32
CA PHE A 65 -8.36 5.25 -2.48
C PHE A 65 -9.46 5.13 -1.42
N GLU A 66 -9.71 6.16 -0.60
CA GLU A 66 -10.76 6.20 0.43
C GLU A 66 -11.09 4.81 0.98
N ASP A 67 -10.17 4.28 1.79
CA ASP A 67 -10.14 2.91 2.30
C ASP A 67 -10.90 1.89 1.43
N VAL A 68 -10.35 1.54 0.27
CA VAL A 68 -10.81 0.41 -0.57
C VAL A 68 -11.16 -0.84 0.27
N ARG A 69 -10.56 -1.04 1.45
CA ARG A 69 -10.93 -2.13 2.35
C ARG A 69 -12.31 -1.92 2.97
N ILE A 70 -12.68 -0.70 3.36
CA ILE A 70 -14.05 -0.35 3.80
C ILE A 70 -15.04 -0.58 2.67
N ALA A 71 -14.77 -0.06 1.46
CA ALA A 71 -15.66 -0.24 0.31
C ALA A 71 -15.80 -1.72 -0.09
N LYS A 72 -14.70 -2.49 -0.07
CA LYS A 72 -14.72 -3.94 -0.29
C LYS A 72 -15.53 -4.65 0.78
N ASN A 73 -15.32 -4.31 2.05
CA ASN A 73 -16.03 -4.94 3.17
C ASN A 73 -17.53 -4.61 3.14
N SER A 74 -17.92 -3.39 2.76
CA SER A 74 -19.34 -3.02 2.65
C SER A 74 -20.03 -3.76 1.50
N LEU A 75 -19.36 -3.90 0.34
CA LEU A 75 -19.84 -4.71 -0.77
C LEU A 75 -19.93 -6.18 -0.40
N HIS A 76 -18.94 -6.73 0.29
CA HIS A 76 -18.95 -8.11 0.76
C HIS A 76 -20.14 -8.38 1.69
N ARG A 77 -20.37 -7.48 2.66
CA ARG A 77 -21.52 -7.57 3.58
C ARG A 77 -22.86 -7.52 2.84
N ARG A 78 -22.97 -6.73 1.77
CA ARG A 78 -24.18 -6.69 0.93
C ARG A 78 -24.42 -8.00 0.19
N ILE A 79 -23.36 -8.65 -0.28
CA ILE A 79 -23.46 -9.98 -0.93
C ILE A 79 -23.95 -11.01 0.08
N GLU A 80 -23.35 -11.07 1.28
CA GLU A 80 -23.76 -11.99 2.35
C GLU A 80 -25.26 -11.86 2.71
N VAL A 81 -25.80 -10.64 2.73
CA VAL A 81 -27.22 -10.39 2.99
C VAL A 81 -28.10 -10.90 1.84
N LEU A 82 -27.68 -10.71 0.59
CA LEU A 82 -28.43 -11.17 -0.57
C LEU A 82 -28.45 -12.70 -0.66
N ASP A 83 -27.30 -13.35 -0.43
CA ASP A 83 -27.18 -14.81 -0.40
C ASP A 83 -28.08 -15.42 0.68
N ALA A 84 -28.13 -14.79 1.86
CA ALA A 84 -29.01 -15.22 2.95
C ALA A 84 -30.51 -15.05 2.61
N PHE A 85 -30.86 -14.02 1.83
CA PHE A 85 -32.25 -13.79 1.42
C PHE A 85 -32.69 -14.77 0.34
N GLU A 86 -31.85 -15.04 -0.66
CA GLU A 86 -32.12 -16.04 -1.71
C GLU A 86 -32.25 -17.46 -1.13
N GLY A 87 -31.42 -17.81 -0.15
CA GLY A 87 -31.52 -19.10 0.56
C GLY A 87 -32.76 -19.26 1.45
N PHE A 88 -33.47 -18.18 1.78
CA PHE A 88 -34.72 -18.21 2.54
C PHE A 88 -35.97 -18.29 1.65
N VAL A 89 -35.84 -17.88 0.39
CA VAL A 89 -36.90 -17.91 -0.63
C VAL A 89 -36.90 -19.23 -1.41
N SER A 90 -35.81 -20.01 -1.35
CA SER A 90 -35.70 -21.37 -1.90
C SER A 90 -36.14 -22.45 -0.92
#